data_AF-A0A1Y1KL27-F1
#
_entry.id   AF-A0A1Y1KL27-F1
#
_cell.length_a   1.000
_cell.length_b   1.000
_cell.length_c   1.000
_cell.angle_alpha   90.00
_cell.angle_beta   90.00
_cell.angle_gamma   90.00
#
_symmetry.space_group_name_H-M   'P 1'
#
loop_
_entity.id
_entity.type
_entity.pdbx_description
1 polymer ?
#
loop_
_entity_poly.entity_id
_entity_poly.type
_entity_poly.pdbx_seq_one_letter_code
_entity_poly.pdbx_strand_id
1 'polypeptide(L)'
;QNDSKNGSTENNQDAQYCTQRCLLGLVRGYILDAKCPNFALHRPRNRKTNTSKHHPITHVDFLELLSKQLKRTLDSGITSLDTTGARGALFKVSLLAYGYTFIGKGTVKAFIQDLKHEALVYKRLEGLQGTHVPVFLGAINLGTLGRTYYYDFRVDVVHLSFMSWGGSGLRDTHAIDLNEVSLTEMAIQSMKAIHQEGVVHMDARRENMLLNPETQGVMIIDFERSRLLSPPRRQLAALEPNKRQRIQDTRGKIKAVSCPSGVKSQLEPGFLHDIAGVRGAFM
;
A
#
# COMPACT_ATOMS: atom_id res chain seq x y z
N GLN A 1 -53.70 0.08 -3.09
CA GLN A 1 -53.22 -0.88 -2.06
C GLN A 1 -52.13 -1.70 -2.72
N ASN A 2 -50.89 -1.20 -2.58
CA ASN A 2 -49.80 -1.76 -1.75
C ASN A 2 -49.20 -3.01 -2.39
N ASP A 3 -48.14 -2.88 -3.19
CA ASP A 3 -46.72 -2.86 -2.78
C ASP A 3 -46.31 -4.10 -1.96
N SER A 4 -45.35 -4.88 -2.49
CA SER A 4 -43.99 -4.87 -1.94
C SER A 4 -43.02 -5.68 -2.79
N LYS A 5 -41.98 -4.97 -3.25
CA LYS A 5 -40.75 -5.47 -3.88
C LYS A 5 -39.95 -6.27 -2.86
N ASN A 6 -39.55 -7.48 -3.24
CA ASN A 6 -38.57 -8.25 -2.49
C ASN A 6 -37.16 -7.77 -2.90
N GLY A 7 -36.63 -6.82 -2.12
CA GLY A 7 -35.25 -6.37 -2.23
C GLY A 7 -34.33 -7.32 -1.48
N SER A 8 -33.56 -8.12 -2.21
CA SER A 8 -32.47 -8.93 -1.66
C SER A 8 -31.41 -8.02 -1.05
N THR A 9 -31.43 -7.91 0.26
CA THR A 9 -30.35 -7.28 1.03
C THR A 9 -29.27 -8.35 1.16
N GLU A 10 -28.42 -8.48 0.13
CA GLU A 10 -27.22 -9.32 0.23
C GLU A 10 -26.30 -8.70 1.29
N ASN A 11 -26.02 -9.46 2.35
CA ASN A 11 -25.11 -9.07 3.41
C ASN A 11 -23.72 -8.80 2.81
N ASN A 12 -23.38 -7.53 2.64
CA ASN A 12 -22.09 -7.05 2.12
C ASN A 12 -20.89 -7.40 3.04
N GLN A 13 -21.15 -8.05 4.18
CA GLN A 13 -20.14 -8.63 5.08
C GLN A 13 -19.42 -9.83 4.45
N ASP A 14 -20.07 -10.56 3.53
CA ASP A 14 -19.52 -11.78 2.92
C ASP A 14 -18.64 -11.50 1.67
N ALA A 15 -18.64 -10.27 1.15
CA ALA A 15 -17.89 -9.94 -0.06
C ALA A 15 -16.38 -10.11 0.16
N GLN A 16 -15.72 -10.98 -0.60
CA GLN A 16 -14.28 -11.18 -0.48
C GLN A 16 -13.51 -9.94 -0.94
N TYR A 17 -12.30 -9.73 -0.41
CA TYR A 17 -11.44 -8.63 -0.84
C TYR A 17 -10.98 -8.81 -2.29
N CYS A 18 -10.88 -7.71 -3.03
CA CYS A 18 -10.25 -7.73 -4.34
C CYS A 18 -8.76 -8.05 -4.21
N THR A 19 -8.25 -8.84 -5.16
CA THR A 19 -6.84 -9.19 -5.29
C THR A 19 -5.96 -7.95 -5.48
N GLN A 20 -4.72 -8.01 -4.99
CA GLN A 20 -3.65 -7.03 -5.18
C GLN A 20 -3.50 -6.66 -6.66
N ARG A 21 -3.40 -7.65 -7.54
CA ARG A 21 -3.27 -7.42 -8.99
C ARG A 21 -4.44 -6.67 -9.60
N CYS A 22 -5.67 -6.98 -9.18
CA CYS A 22 -6.88 -6.28 -9.63
C CYS A 22 -6.89 -4.81 -9.21
N LEU A 23 -6.59 -4.53 -7.93
CA LEU A 23 -6.58 -3.17 -7.41
C LEU A 23 -5.39 -2.35 -7.96
N LEU A 24 -4.23 -2.97 -8.15
CA LEU A 24 -3.11 -2.35 -8.86
C LEU A 24 -3.47 -2.04 -10.31
N GLY A 25 -4.20 -2.94 -10.96
CA GLY A 25 -4.71 -2.75 -12.32
C GLY A 25 -5.69 -1.58 -12.41
N LEU A 26 -6.55 -1.39 -11.42
CA LEU A 26 -7.41 -0.20 -11.34
C LEU A 26 -6.61 1.10 -11.22
N VAL A 27 -5.60 1.12 -10.33
CA VAL A 27 -4.77 2.32 -10.09
C VAL A 27 -3.91 2.66 -11.32
N ARG A 28 -3.34 1.66 -11.99
CA ARG A 28 -2.42 1.85 -13.13
C ARG A 28 -3.08 1.76 -14.51
N GLY A 29 -4.38 1.50 -14.58
CA GLY A 29 -5.11 1.31 -15.84
C GLY A 29 -4.80 0.00 -16.58
N TYR A 30 -4.33 -1.04 -15.87
CA TYR A 30 -4.08 -2.35 -16.46
C TYR A 30 -5.37 -3.16 -16.63
N ILE A 31 -5.22 -4.42 -17.05
CA ILE A 31 -6.34 -5.35 -17.21
C ILE A 31 -6.85 -5.85 -15.85
N LEU A 32 -8.13 -6.21 -15.81
CA LEU A 32 -8.78 -6.89 -14.69
C LEU A 32 -8.10 -8.25 -14.43
N ASP A 33 -7.89 -8.57 -13.16
CA ASP A 33 -7.43 -9.90 -12.76
C ASP A 33 -8.59 -10.90 -12.78
N ALA A 34 -8.49 -11.93 -13.62
CA ALA A 34 -9.46 -13.01 -13.71
C ALA A 34 -9.58 -13.84 -12.42
N LYS A 35 -8.58 -13.78 -11.53
CA LYS A 35 -8.60 -14.44 -10.21
C LYS A 35 -9.30 -13.62 -9.13
N CYS A 36 -9.68 -12.36 -9.41
CA CYS A 36 -10.39 -11.54 -8.44
C CYS A 36 -11.76 -12.17 -8.12
N PRO A 37 -12.12 -12.38 -6.85
CA PRO A 37 -13.42 -12.95 -6.49
C PRO A 37 -14.59 -12.06 -6.94
N ASN A 38 -14.35 -10.75 -7.08
CA ASN A 38 -15.33 -9.77 -7.52
C ASN A 38 -15.28 -9.48 -9.03
N PHE A 39 -14.54 -10.28 -9.81
CA PHE A 39 -14.34 -10.06 -11.25
C PHE A 39 -15.64 -9.90 -12.04
N ALA A 40 -16.69 -10.65 -11.69
CA ALA A 40 -17.99 -10.54 -12.32
C ALA A 40 -18.70 -9.21 -12.02
N LEU A 41 -18.50 -8.65 -10.81
CA LEU A 41 -19.11 -7.38 -10.37
C LEU A 41 -18.45 -6.17 -11.03
N HIS A 42 -17.16 -6.28 -11.35
CA HIS A 42 -16.44 -5.21 -12.06
C HIS A 42 -16.89 -5.04 -13.51
N ARG A 43 -17.65 -5.98 -14.08
CA ARG A 43 -18.08 -5.90 -15.48
C ARG A 43 -19.42 -5.19 -15.61
N PRO A 44 -19.55 -4.22 -16.54
CA PRO A 44 -20.84 -3.61 -16.86
C PRO A 44 -21.87 -4.67 -17.27
N ARG A 45 -23.01 -4.73 -16.57
CA ARG A 45 -24.13 -5.64 -16.89
C ARG A 45 -24.78 -5.38 -18.26
N ASN A 46 -24.59 -4.19 -18.84
CA ASN A 46 -25.39 -3.68 -19.97
C ASN A 46 -24.65 -3.47 -21.31
N ARG A 47 -23.39 -3.91 -21.47
CA ARG A 47 -22.72 -3.80 -22.78
C ARG A 47 -22.77 -5.13 -23.53
N LYS A 48 -23.65 -5.19 -24.54
CA LYS A 48 -23.84 -6.32 -25.48
C LYS A 48 -22.58 -6.74 -26.26
N THR A 49 -21.49 -5.99 -26.14
CA THR A 49 -20.19 -6.24 -26.75
C THR A 49 -19.09 -5.93 -25.73
N ASN A 50 -18.79 -6.83 -24.80
CA ASN A 50 -17.79 -6.54 -23.76
C ASN A 50 -16.56 -7.45 -23.90
N THR A 51 -15.70 -7.10 -24.85
CA THR A 51 -14.36 -7.68 -25.04
C THR A 51 -13.29 -6.97 -24.21
N SER A 52 -13.63 -5.88 -23.51
CA SER A 52 -12.64 -5.14 -22.73
C SER A 52 -12.18 -5.96 -21.54
N LYS A 53 -10.88 -6.30 -21.54
CA LYS A 53 -10.19 -6.90 -20.40
C LYS A 53 -9.86 -5.87 -19.32
N HIS A 54 -10.13 -4.59 -19.53
CA HIS A 54 -9.81 -3.50 -18.60
C HIS A 54 -10.96 -3.19 -17.64
N HIS A 55 -10.61 -2.50 -16.56
CA HIS A 55 -11.58 -1.92 -15.62
C HIS A 55 -12.53 -0.94 -16.34
N PRO A 56 -13.83 -0.92 -16.02
CA PRO A 56 -14.79 -0.03 -16.66
C PRO A 56 -14.69 1.43 -16.21
N ILE A 57 -13.93 1.70 -15.16
CA ILE A 57 -13.74 3.00 -14.53
C ILE A 57 -12.25 3.24 -14.35
N THR A 58 -11.83 4.50 -14.43
CA THR A 58 -10.47 4.92 -14.10
C THR A 58 -10.28 5.01 -12.58
N HIS A 59 -9.03 5.17 -12.13
CA HIS A 59 -8.74 5.46 -10.72
C HIS A 59 -9.38 6.77 -10.23
N VAL A 60 -9.46 7.79 -11.09
CA VAL A 60 -10.12 9.07 -10.79
C VAL A 60 -11.62 8.85 -10.60
N ASP A 61 -12.27 8.17 -11.55
CA ASP A 61 -13.70 7.83 -11.45
C ASP A 61 -13.99 7.03 -10.18
N PHE A 62 -13.12 6.07 -9.83
CA PHE A 62 -13.24 5.27 -8.62
C PHE A 62 -13.29 6.15 -7.36
N LEU A 63 -12.36 7.10 -7.20
CA LEU A 63 -12.32 8.00 -6.04
C LEU A 63 -13.53 8.95 -6.00
N GLU A 64 -13.98 9.44 -7.15
CA GLU A 64 -15.18 10.28 -7.23
C GLU A 64 -16.45 9.51 -6.85
N LEU A 65 -16.61 8.29 -7.36
CA LEU A 65 -17.75 7.44 -7.07
C LEU A 65 -17.76 7.03 -5.59
N LEU A 66 -16.60 6.68 -5.04
CA LEU A 66 -16.46 6.38 -3.62
C LEU A 66 -16.79 7.60 -2.77
N SER A 67 -16.29 8.79 -3.13
CA SER A 67 -16.63 10.05 -2.44
C SER A 67 -18.13 10.32 -2.45
N LYS A 68 -18.80 10.13 -3.60
CA LYS A 68 -20.26 10.27 -3.73
C LYS A 68 -21.00 9.25 -2.85
N GLN A 69 -20.53 8.00 -2.79
CA GLN A 69 -21.08 6.97 -1.92
C GLN A 69 -20.97 7.36 -0.44
N LEU A 70 -19.78 7.72 0.03
CA LEU A 70 -19.51 8.10 1.42
C LEU A 70 -20.24 9.37 1.84
N LYS A 71 -20.43 10.32 0.91
CA LYS A 71 -21.28 11.49 1.15
C LYS A 71 -22.74 11.11 1.35
N ARG A 72 -23.22 10.05 0.68
CA ARG A 72 -24.61 9.60 0.77
C ARG A 72 -24.88 8.79 2.05
N THR A 73 -24.03 7.81 2.37
CA THR A 73 -24.18 6.92 3.53
C THR A 73 -22.82 6.39 3.96
N LEU A 74 -22.66 6.20 5.27
CA LEU A 74 -21.51 5.53 5.87
C LEU A 74 -21.84 4.13 6.38
N ASP A 75 -23.11 3.71 6.26
CA ASP A 75 -23.59 2.41 6.74
C ASP A 75 -23.50 1.36 5.63
N SER A 76 -23.81 1.75 4.39
CA SER A 76 -23.79 0.83 3.25
C SER A 76 -22.40 0.73 2.62
N GLY A 77 -21.80 -0.45 2.67
CA GLY A 77 -20.51 -0.73 2.06
C GLY A 77 -19.31 -0.21 2.86
N ILE A 78 -19.52 0.12 4.13
CA ILE A 78 -18.47 0.26 5.14
C ILE A 78 -18.83 -0.67 6.30
N THR A 79 -17.84 -1.39 6.81
CA THR A 79 -18.01 -2.26 7.98
C THR A 79 -16.77 -2.12 8.85
N SER A 80 -16.95 -1.79 10.13
CA SER A 80 -15.88 -1.84 11.13
C SER A 80 -15.29 -3.25 11.19
N LEU A 81 -13.97 -3.35 11.26
CA LEU A 81 -13.30 -4.62 11.54
C LEU A 81 -12.98 -4.81 13.02
N ASP A 82 -13.42 -3.89 13.87
CA ASP A 82 -13.18 -3.85 15.32
C ASP A 82 -11.69 -3.93 15.74
N THR A 83 -10.81 -3.78 14.75
CA THR A 83 -9.37 -3.65 14.93
C THR A 83 -9.04 -2.17 15.05
N THR A 84 -8.76 -1.75 16.28
CA THR A 84 -8.30 -0.40 16.59
C THR A 84 -6.78 -0.42 16.76
N GLY A 85 -6.07 0.24 15.84
CA GLY A 85 -4.66 0.54 16.00
C GLY A 85 -4.46 1.78 16.90
N ALA A 86 -3.21 2.08 17.23
CA ALA A 86 -2.89 3.23 18.09
C ALA A 86 -3.36 4.59 17.51
N ARG A 87 -3.54 4.70 16.19
CA ARG A 87 -3.87 5.95 15.49
C ARG A 87 -5.09 5.85 14.56
N GLY A 88 -5.85 4.77 14.60
CA GLY A 88 -7.01 4.64 13.73
C GLY A 88 -7.76 3.32 13.83
N ALA A 89 -8.92 3.30 13.17
CA ALA A 89 -9.79 2.13 13.04
C ALA A 89 -9.70 1.56 11.62
N LEU A 90 -9.81 0.24 11.50
CA LEU A 90 -9.86 -0.43 10.20
C LEU A 90 -11.30 -0.73 9.78
N PHE A 91 -11.55 -0.55 8.49
CA PHE A 91 -12.83 -0.75 7.85
C PHE A 91 -12.67 -1.67 6.65
N LYS A 92 -13.63 -2.55 6.43
CA LYS A 92 -13.89 -3.15 5.13
C LYS A 92 -14.76 -2.21 4.32
N VAL A 93 -14.32 -1.86 3.12
CA VAL A 93 -14.99 -0.89 2.25
C VAL A 93 -15.30 -1.53 0.90
N SER A 94 -16.53 -1.39 0.44
CA SER A 94 -16.99 -1.86 -0.87
C SER A 94 -17.57 -0.70 -1.68
N LEU A 95 -17.02 -0.43 -2.87
CA LEU A 95 -17.65 0.45 -3.85
C LEU A 95 -18.85 -0.28 -4.48
N LEU A 96 -20.05 0.03 -4.01
CA LEU A 96 -21.27 -0.74 -4.30
C LEU A 96 -21.60 -0.82 -5.80
N ALA A 97 -21.29 0.22 -6.56
CA ALA A 97 -21.62 0.29 -7.98
C ALA A 97 -20.82 -0.71 -8.85
N TYR A 98 -19.63 -1.11 -8.40
CA TYR A 98 -18.71 -1.93 -9.18
C TYR A 98 -18.10 -3.11 -8.41
N GLY A 99 -18.46 -3.28 -7.12
CA GLY A 99 -18.02 -4.39 -6.29
C GLY A 99 -16.52 -4.38 -5.95
N TYR A 100 -15.84 -3.24 -6.00
CA TYR A 100 -14.45 -3.16 -5.51
C TYR A 100 -14.46 -3.19 -3.99
N THR A 101 -13.87 -4.24 -3.40
CA THR A 101 -13.81 -4.43 -1.95
C THR A 101 -12.36 -4.40 -1.47
N PHE A 102 -12.07 -3.54 -0.49
CA PHE A 102 -10.73 -3.19 -0.04
C PHE A 102 -10.76 -2.74 1.44
N ILE A 103 -9.60 -2.39 1.99
CA ILE A 103 -9.44 -1.91 3.37
C ILE A 103 -9.45 -0.38 3.40
N GLY A 104 -10.11 0.18 4.41
CA GLY A 104 -10.03 1.59 4.78
C GLY A 104 -9.37 1.74 6.15
N LYS A 105 -8.36 2.60 6.28
CA LYS A 105 -7.80 3.07 7.55
C LYS A 105 -8.40 4.43 7.86
N GLY A 106 -9.23 4.51 8.90
CA GLY A 106 -9.85 5.74 9.35
C GLY A 106 -9.15 6.35 10.55
N THR A 107 -9.06 7.67 10.58
CA THR A 107 -8.42 8.38 11.69
C THR A 107 -9.16 9.64 12.12
N VAL A 108 -8.86 10.07 13.34
CA VAL A 108 -9.35 11.31 13.95
C VAL A 108 -8.55 12.51 13.45
N LYS A 109 -9.08 13.72 13.65
CA LYS A 109 -8.47 14.97 13.17
C LYS A 109 -7.01 15.16 13.57
N ALA A 110 -6.63 14.69 14.77
CA ALA A 110 -5.29 14.83 15.32
C ALA A 110 -4.19 14.12 14.50
N PHE A 111 -4.52 13.00 13.83
CA PHE A 111 -3.54 12.18 13.11
C PHE A 111 -3.65 12.28 11.58
N ILE A 112 -4.36 13.29 11.05
CA ILE A 112 -4.45 13.53 9.60
C ILE A 112 -3.06 13.73 8.97
N GLN A 113 -2.12 14.35 9.69
CA GLN A 113 -0.77 14.58 9.17
C GLN A 113 0.00 13.26 9.02
N ASP A 114 -0.14 12.35 9.97
CA ASP A 114 0.50 11.02 9.92
C ASP A 114 -0.04 10.21 8.74
N LEU A 115 -1.35 10.28 8.48
CA LEU A 115 -1.98 9.60 7.34
C LEU A 115 -1.56 10.21 5.99
N LYS A 116 -1.44 11.54 5.90
CA LYS A 116 -0.89 12.20 4.70
C LYS A 116 0.56 11.80 4.46
N HIS A 117 1.35 11.69 5.52
CA HIS A 117 2.72 11.23 5.46
C HIS A 117 2.79 9.77 4.98
N GLU A 118 1.95 8.89 5.52
CA GLU A 118 1.84 7.50 5.06
C GLU A 118 1.52 7.42 3.55
N ALA A 119 0.62 8.27 3.03
CA ALA A 119 0.34 8.34 1.60
C ALA A 119 1.57 8.75 0.75
N LEU A 120 2.45 9.63 1.26
CA LEU A 120 3.71 9.98 0.61
C LEU A 120 4.70 8.80 0.61
N VAL A 121 4.70 7.99 1.67
CA VAL A 121 5.50 6.76 1.73
C VAL A 121 5.00 5.76 0.69
N TYR A 122 3.69 5.50 0.61
CA TYR A 122 3.14 4.62 -0.44
C TYR A 122 3.46 5.10 -1.85
N LYS A 123 3.48 6.43 -2.07
CA LYS A 123 3.93 7.00 -3.35
C LYS A 123 5.41 6.71 -3.64
N ARG A 124 6.29 6.77 -2.63
CA ARG A 124 7.70 6.37 -2.80
C ARG A 124 7.82 4.88 -3.11
N LEU A 125 6.98 4.05 -2.50
CA LEU A 125 6.98 2.60 -2.64
C LEU A 125 6.13 2.10 -3.83
N GLU A 126 5.84 2.96 -4.83
CA GLU A 126 4.98 2.60 -5.96
C GLU A 126 5.41 1.30 -6.64
N GLY A 127 6.72 1.08 -6.81
CA GLY A 127 7.28 -0.14 -7.42
C GLY A 127 7.07 -1.43 -6.62
N LEU A 128 6.80 -1.32 -5.31
CA LEU A 128 6.64 -2.46 -4.40
C LEU A 128 5.16 -2.78 -4.08
N GLN A 129 4.25 -1.90 -4.47
CA GLN A 129 2.81 -2.07 -4.24
C GLN A 129 2.27 -3.29 -4.98
N GLY A 130 1.52 -4.12 -4.25
CA GLY A 130 0.99 -5.39 -4.75
C GLY A 130 1.94 -6.57 -4.59
N THR A 131 3.15 -6.36 -4.04
CA THR A 131 4.14 -7.41 -3.78
C THR A 131 4.62 -7.41 -2.33
N HIS A 132 5.25 -6.32 -1.90
CA HIS A 132 5.83 -6.18 -0.55
C HIS A 132 5.06 -5.22 0.34
N VAL A 133 4.21 -4.37 -0.25
CA VAL A 133 3.30 -3.48 0.47
C VAL A 133 1.94 -3.49 -0.22
N PRO A 134 0.84 -3.21 0.49
CA PRO A 134 -0.48 -3.09 -0.12
C PRO A 134 -0.54 -2.02 -1.22
N VAL A 135 -1.45 -2.20 -2.17
CA VAL A 135 -1.81 -1.16 -3.15
C VAL A 135 -2.56 -0.04 -2.45
N PHE A 136 -2.02 1.18 -2.52
CA PHE A 136 -2.66 2.40 -2.05
C PHE A 136 -3.63 2.93 -3.10
N LEU A 137 -4.91 3.02 -2.73
CA LEU A 137 -6.00 3.43 -3.60
C LEU A 137 -6.32 4.92 -3.49
N GLY A 138 -5.75 5.63 -2.52
CA GLY A 138 -6.03 7.05 -2.28
C GLY A 138 -6.64 7.29 -0.90
N ALA A 139 -7.03 8.54 -0.66
CA ALA A 139 -7.62 8.95 0.62
C ALA A 139 -8.75 9.97 0.39
N ILE A 140 -9.74 9.95 1.28
CA ILE A 140 -10.91 10.85 1.26
C ILE A 140 -11.06 11.49 2.63
N ASN A 141 -11.24 12.81 2.62
CA ASN A 141 -11.59 13.57 3.81
C ASN A 141 -13.12 13.57 3.98
N LEU A 142 -13.62 12.86 5.00
CA LEU A 142 -15.05 12.84 5.31
C LEU A 142 -15.56 14.20 5.78
N GLY A 143 -14.72 14.96 6.49
CA GLY A 143 -15.07 16.31 6.93
C GLY A 143 -15.42 17.24 5.77
N THR A 144 -14.72 17.14 4.63
CA THR A 144 -15.07 17.93 3.42
C THR A 144 -16.37 17.48 2.77
N LEU A 145 -16.83 16.27 3.05
CA LEU A 145 -18.13 15.76 2.61
C LEU A 145 -19.26 16.10 3.60
N GLY A 146 -18.96 16.79 4.71
CA GLY A 146 -19.91 17.04 5.80
C GLY A 146 -20.25 15.78 6.58
N ARG A 147 -19.33 14.82 6.67
CA ARG A 147 -19.52 13.52 7.31
C ARG A 147 -18.47 13.26 8.38
N THR A 148 -18.89 12.56 9.42
CA THR A 148 -18.05 12.02 10.48
C THR A 148 -18.52 10.61 10.76
N TYR A 149 -17.60 9.65 10.82
CA TYR A 149 -17.91 8.29 11.26
C TYR A 149 -17.65 8.19 12.76
N TYR A 150 -18.70 7.98 13.54
CA TYR A 150 -18.61 7.82 15.00
C TYR A 150 -18.29 6.36 15.31
N TYR A 151 -17.01 6.09 15.54
CA TYR A 151 -16.53 4.72 15.75
C TYR A 151 -16.78 4.25 17.18
N ASP A 152 -16.37 5.06 18.16
CA ASP A 152 -16.56 4.83 19.59
C ASP A 152 -16.59 6.19 20.32
N PHE A 153 -16.79 6.20 21.64
CA PHE A 153 -16.83 7.40 22.46
C PHE A 153 -15.56 8.25 22.24
N ARG A 154 -15.76 9.44 21.65
CA ARG A 154 -14.71 10.42 21.29
C ARG A 154 -13.76 9.97 20.17
N VAL A 155 -14.10 8.95 19.40
CA VAL A 155 -13.35 8.53 18.21
C VAL A 155 -14.10 8.95 16.95
N ASP A 156 -13.95 10.22 16.62
CA ASP A 156 -14.58 10.85 15.45
C ASP A 156 -13.68 10.68 14.22
N VAL A 157 -13.95 9.65 13.42
CA VAL A 157 -13.21 9.39 12.19
C VAL A 157 -13.65 10.38 11.11
N VAL A 158 -12.71 11.21 10.67
CA VAL A 158 -12.94 12.32 9.72
C VAL A 158 -12.12 12.18 8.44
N HIS A 159 -11.24 11.19 8.37
CA HIS A 159 -10.40 10.93 7.20
C HIS A 159 -10.20 9.44 7.02
N LEU A 160 -10.26 8.97 5.77
CA LEU A 160 -10.07 7.57 5.39
C LEU A 160 -9.00 7.46 4.31
N SER A 161 -8.01 6.59 4.54
CA SER A 161 -7.10 6.07 3.51
C SER A 161 -7.56 4.71 3.04
N PHE A 162 -7.42 4.40 1.76
CA PHE A 162 -7.89 3.15 1.17
C PHE A 162 -6.73 2.36 0.58
N MET A 163 -6.72 1.07 0.86
CA MET A 163 -5.63 0.16 0.50
C MET A 163 -6.19 -1.22 0.17
N SER A 164 -5.54 -1.98 -0.69
CA SER A 164 -5.83 -3.40 -0.87
C SER A 164 -5.70 -4.17 0.45
N TRP A 165 -6.41 -5.29 0.60
CA TRP A 165 -6.23 -6.16 1.75
C TRP A 165 -4.85 -6.83 1.75
N GLY A 166 -4.03 -6.55 2.76
CA GLY A 166 -2.63 -6.97 2.82
C GLY A 166 -2.42 -8.44 3.20
N GLY A 167 -3.44 -9.14 3.70
CA GLY A 167 -3.31 -10.52 4.16
C GLY A 167 -3.76 -10.70 5.61
N SER A 168 -3.53 -11.90 6.15
CA SER A 168 -3.76 -12.21 7.56
C SER A 168 -2.55 -11.84 8.40
N GLY A 169 -2.77 -11.38 9.64
CA GLY A 169 -1.70 -11.12 10.58
C GLY A 169 -0.91 -12.40 10.89
N LEU A 170 0.39 -12.24 11.16
CA LEU A 170 1.25 -13.37 11.57
C LEU A 170 0.90 -13.94 12.96
N ARG A 171 0.00 -13.31 13.71
CA ARG A 171 -0.56 -13.83 14.96
C ARG A 171 -1.71 -14.80 14.73
N ASP A 172 -2.48 -14.59 13.66
CA ASP A 172 -3.71 -15.32 13.36
C ASP A 172 -3.46 -16.53 12.44
N THR A 173 -2.24 -16.65 11.91
CA THR A 173 -1.79 -17.80 11.13
C THR A 173 -1.40 -18.92 12.09
N HIS A 174 -2.12 -20.05 12.02
CA HIS A 174 -1.80 -21.23 12.83
C HIS A 174 -0.36 -21.67 12.56
N ALA A 175 0.44 -21.78 13.63
CA ALA A 175 1.88 -22.09 13.60
C ALA A 175 2.25 -23.44 12.95
N ILE A 176 1.26 -24.21 12.50
CA ILE A 176 1.41 -25.58 12.01
C ILE A 176 1.71 -25.61 10.49
N ASP A 177 1.35 -24.56 9.74
CA ASP A 177 1.38 -24.62 8.27
C ASP A 177 2.61 -23.96 7.62
N LEU A 178 3.47 -23.27 8.37
CA LEU A 178 4.55 -22.47 7.81
C LEU A 178 5.85 -22.56 8.62
N ASN A 179 6.97 -22.79 7.92
CA ASN A 179 8.30 -22.74 8.50
C ASN A 179 8.64 -21.28 8.88
N GLU A 180 8.75 -20.99 10.18
CA GLU A 180 9.07 -19.65 10.69
C GLU A 180 10.35 -19.06 10.10
N VAL A 181 11.34 -19.91 9.78
CA VAL A 181 12.58 -19.48 9.10
C VAL A 181 12.26 -18.87 7.74
N SER A 182 11.40 -19.52 6.95
CA SER A 182 10.97 -19.04 5.64
C SER A 182 10.16 -17.75 5.74
N LEU A 183 9.27 -17.64 6.73
CA LEU A 183 8.52 -16.40 7.00
C LEU A 183 9.44 -15.23 7.36
N THR A 184 10.43 -15.48 8.21
CA THR A 184 11.43 -14.50 8.62
C THR A 184 12.24 -14.00 7.43
N GLU A 185 12.67 -14.91 6.55
CA GLU A 185 13.39 -14.56 5.32
C GLU A 185 12.55 -13.71 4.38
N MET A 186 11.27 -14.06 4.18
CA MET A 186 10.33 -13.27 3.38
C MET A 186 10.11 -11.87 3.97
N ALA A 187 9.93 -11.76 5.28
CA ALA A 187 9.78 -10.47 5.96
C ALA A 187 11.05 -9.60 5.83
N ILE A 188 12.23 -10.20 5.99
CA ILE A 188 13.52 -9.52 5.77
C ILE A 188 13.65 -9.05 4.32
N GLN A 189 13.23 -9.87 3.35
CA GLN A 189 13.27 -9.51 1.94
C GLN A 189 12.37 -8.30 1.65
N SER A 190 11.13 -8.31 2.15
CA SER A 190 10.20 -7.18 2.00
C SER A 190 10.75 -5.91 2.64
N MET A 191 11.33 -6.00 3.85
CA MET A 191 11.92 -4.85 4.52
C MET A 191 13.14 -4.30 3.77
N LYS A 192 14.01 -5.18 3.23
CA LYS A 192 15.15 -4.76 2.40
C LYS A 192 14.69 -4.05 1.12
N ALA A 193 13.63 -4.52 0.47
CA ALA A 193 13.07 -3.84 -0.70
C ALA A 193 12.58 -2.42 -0.35
N ILE A 194 11.91 -2.26 0.79
CA ILE A 194 11.49 -0.94 1.31
C ILE A 194 12.70 -0.03 1.57
N HIS A 195 13.76 -0.56 2.18
CA HIS A 195 14.99 0.19 2.43
C HIS A 195 15.68 0.65 1.13
N GLN A 196 15.63 -0.15 0.06
CA GLN A 196 16.18 0.20 -1.25
C GLN A 196 15.48 1.42 -1.88
N GLU A 197 14.21 1.64 -1.58
CA GLU A 197 13.45 2.84 -1.98
C GLU A 197 13.71 4.06 -1.06
N GLY A 198 14.64 3.92 -0.10
CA GLY A 198 15.03 4.97 0.84
C GLY A 198 13.97 5.24 1.90
N VAL A 199 13.23 4.22 2.33
CA VAL A 199 12.25 4.32 3.41
C VAL A 199 12.76 3.55 4.62
N VAL A 200 12.76 4.17 5.80
CA VAL A 200 12.96 3.49 7.09
C VAL A 200 11.58 3.33 7.73
N HIS A 201 11.18 2.13 8.13
CA HIS A 201 9.86 1.87 8.69
C HIS A 201 9.65 2.50 10.06
N MET A 202 10.64 2.39 10.96
CA MET A 202 10.64 2.89 12.34
C MET A 202 9.66 2.20 13.31
N ASP A 203 8.93 1.19 12.86
CA ASP A 203 7.97 0.41 13.67
C ASP A 203 7.82 -1.01 13.12
N ALA A 204 8.95 -1.65 12.79
CA ALA A 204 8.97 -3.00 12.23
C ALA A 204 8.70 -4.04 13.33
N ARG A 205 7.42 -4.33 13.55
CA ARG A 205 6.92 -5.30 14.54
C ARG A 205 5.98 -6.32 13.89
N ARG A 206 5.73 -7.44 14.57
CA ARG A 206 4.93 -8.56 14.03
C ARG A 206 3.54 -8.13 13.57
N GLU A 207 2.92 -7.18 14.28
CA GLU A 207 1.59 -6.64 13.98
C GLU A 207 1.53 -5.88 12.64
N ASN A 208 2.67 -5.37 12.19
CA ASN A 208 2.80 -4.60 10.95
C ASN A 208 3.26 -5.48 9.77
N MET A 209 3.22 -6.81 9.94
CA MET A 209 3.60 -7.81 8.95
C MET A 209 2.42 -8.75 8.67
N LEU A 210 1.99 -8.79 7.42
CA LEU A 210 0.84 -9.58 6.98
C LEU A 210 1.30 -10.64 5.99
N LEU A 211 0.84 -11.88 6.16
CA LEU A 211 1.04 -12.91 5.17
C LEU A 211 -0.05 -12.82 4.11
N ASN A 212 0.35 -12.59 2.87
CA ASN A 212 -0.57 -12.44 1.76
C ASN A 212 -0.68 -13.76 0.96
N PRO A 213 -1.87 -14.38 0.88
CA PRO A 213 -2.03 -15.64 0.15
C PRO A 213 -1.95 -15.49 -1.38
N GLU A 214 -2.15 -14.29 -1.93
CA GLU A 214 -2.02 -14.06 -3.38
C GLU A 214 -0.56 -13.97 -3.81
N THR A 215 0.26 -13.24 -3.05
CA THR A 215 1.69 -13.06 -3.37
C THR A 215 2.57 -14.16 -2.77
N GLN A 216 2.03 -14.98 -1.87
CA GLN A 216 2.77 -15.97 -1.08
C GLN A 216 3.98 -15.33 -0.38
N GLY A 217 3.79 -14.10 0.10
CA GLY A 217 4.86 -13.28 0.68
C GLY A 217 4.37 -12.42 1.83
N VAL A 218 5.31 -11.82 2.56
CA VAL A 218 5.02 -10.92 3.66
C VAL A 218 4.86 -9.50 3.15
N MET A 219 3.71 -8.89 3.39
CA MET A 219 3.45 -7.48 3.17
C MET A 219 3.71 -6.68 4.45
N ILE A 220 4.36 -5.54 4.29
CA ILE A 220 4.60 -4.59 5.38
C ILE A 220 3.58 -3.46 5.31
N ILE A 221 3.02 -3.08 6.46
CA ILE A 221 1.97 -2.06 6.59
C ILE A 221 2.31 -1.05 7.69
N ASP A 222 1.50 0.00 7.81
CA ASP A 222 1.57 1.02 8.87
C ASP A 222 2.82 1.91 8.82
N PHE A 223 2.90 2.72 7.76
CA PHE A 223 4.05 3.60 7.50
C PHE A 223 3.93 5.00 8.14
N GLU A 224 3.02 5.15 9.09
CA GLU A 224 2.71 6.44 9.74
C GLU A 224 3.89 7.01 10.56
N ARG A 225 4.85 6.16 10.96
CA ARG A 225 6.08 6.55 11.68
C ARG A 225 7.33 6.56 10.81
N SER A 226 7.19 6.17 9.55
CA SER A 226 8.34 5.92 8.68
C SER A 226 9.09 7.20 8.34
N ARG A 227 10.39 7.06 8.06
CA ARG A 227 11.23 8.19 7.64
C ARG A 227 11.57 8.04 6.17
N LEU A 228 11.24 9.06 5.38
CA LEU A 228 11.68 9.16 3.99
C LEU A 228 13.09 9.73 3.97
N LEU A 229 14.04 8.94 3.49
CA LEU A 229 15.39 9.40 3.22
C LEU A 229 15.43 10.11 1.88
N SER A 230 16.41 11.01 1.75
CA SER A 230 16.79 11.56 0.46
C SER A 230 17.03 10.40 -0.50
N PRO A 231 16.40 10.41 -1.70
CA PRO A 231 16.52 9.31 -2.63
C PRO A 231 18.02 9.04 -2.89
N PRO A 232 18.45 7.76 -2.94
CA PRO A 232 19.81 7.45 -3.34
C PRO A 232 20.05 8.15 -4.66
N ARG A 233 21.08 9.00 -4.76
CA ARG A 233 21.50 9.51 -6.07
C ARG A 233 21.75 8.27 -6.91
N ARG A 234 20.94 8.04 -7.95
CA ARG A 234 21.30 7.07 -8.99
C ARG A 234 22.70 7.47 -9.40
N GLN A 235 23.68 6.61 -9.13
CA GLN A 235 25.01 6.84 -9.67
C GLN A 235 24.78 6.88 -11.17
N LEU A 236 24.94 8.07 -11.77
CA LEU A 236 25.05 8.17 -13.22
C LEU A 236 26.13 7.14 -13.57
N ALA A 237 25.78 6.17 -14.43
CA ALA A 237 26.71 5.16 -14.90
C ALA A 237 28.04 5.86 -15.16
N ALA A 238 29.13 5.34 -14.58
CA ALA A 238 30.44 5.94 -14.70
C ALA A 238 30.64 6.26 -16.19
N LEU A 239 30.71 7.55 -16.52
CA LEU A 239 31.07 7.95 -17.87
C LEU A 239 32.46 7.35 -18.09
N GLU A 240 32.54 6.31 -18.90
CA GLU A 240 33.80 5.76 -19.38
C GLU A 240 34.68 6.95 -19.77
N PRO A 241 35.90 7.09 -19.22
CA PRO A 241 36.73 8.23 -19.52
C PRO A 241 36.92 8.26 -21.03
N ASN A 242 36.45 9.32 -21.69
CA ASN A 242 36.68 9.55 -23.10
C ASN A 242 38.17 9.26 -23.38
N LYS A 243 38.46 8.22 -24.16
CA LYS A 243 39.81 7.92 -24.69
C LYS A 243 40.22 9.08 -25.61
N ARG A 244 40.67 10.19 -25.03
CA ARG A 244 41.36 11.25 -25.75
C ARG A 244 42.76 10.71 -26.07
N GLN A 245 43.03 10.51 -27.35
CA GLN A 245 44.37 10.21 -27.86
C GLN A 245 45.37 11.19 -27.25
N ARG A 246 46.39 10.62 -26.62
CA ARG A 246 47.52 11.33 -26.01
C ARG A 246 48.39 11.89 -27.14
N ILE A 247 48.32 13.19 -27.39
CA ILE A 247 49.40 13.89 -28.08
C ILE A 247 50.45 14.17 -27.01
N GLN A 248 51.62 13.56 -27.17
CA GLN A 248 52.77 13.84 -26.32
C GLN A 248 53.32 15.22 -26.69
N ASP A 249 53.51 16.08 -25.69
CA ASP A 249 54.50 17.13 -25.82
C ASP A 249 55.38 17.23 -24.58
N THR A 250 56.62 17.62 -24.85
CA THR A 250 57.82 17.51 -24.04
C THR A 250 57.88 18.61 -22.97
N ARG A 251 57.62 18.24 -21.71
CA ARG A 251 58.25 18.78 -20.48
C ARG A 251 57.54 18.19 -19.25
N GLY A 252 58.22 17.26 -18.58
CA GLY A 252 57.69 16.52 -17.44
C GLY A 252 57.28 17.41 -16.27
N LYS A 253 55.99 17.39 -15.94
CA LYS A 253 55.48 17.70 -14.59
C LYS A 253 54.14 16.97 -14.39
N ILE A 254 54.16 15.91 -13.58
CA ILE A 254 52.97 15.19 -13.14
C ILE A 254 52.45 15.89 -11.89
N LYS A 255 51.26 16.50 -11.94
CA LYS A 255 50.48 16.85 -10.75
C LYS A 255 49.40 15.79 -10.58
N ALA A 256 49.51 14.99 -9.52
CA ALA A 256 48.43 14.13 -9.07
C ALA A 256 47.30 15.01 -8.52
N VAL A 257 46.17 15.04 -9.21
CA VAL A 257 44.91 15.56 -8.65
C VAL A 257 44.33 14.42 -7.84
N SER A 258 44.29 14.57 -6.51
CA SER A 258 43.62 13.64 -5.62
C SER A 258 42.11 13.68 -5.88
N CYS A 259 41.55 12.56 -6.31
CA CYS A 259 40.11 12.35 -6.30
C CYS A 259 39.65 12.27 -4.83
N PRO A 260 38.53 12.90 -4.44
CA PRO A 260 37.96 12.68 -3.12
C PRO A 260 37.57 11.21 -3.01
N SER A 261 38.12 10.54 -2.01
CA SER A 261 37.79 9.19 -1.57
C SER A 261 36.28 8.99 -1.50
N GLY A 262 35.82 7.87 -2.09
CA GLY A 262 34.42 7.47 -2.15
C GLY A 262 33.72 7.54 -0.80
N VAL A 263 32.50 8.06 -0.83
CA VAL A 263 31.57 8.04 0.31
C VAL A 263 31.33 6.57 0.66
N LYS A 264 31.93 6.09 1.75
CA LYS A 264 31.53 4.85 2.39
C LYS A 264 30.04 4.99 2.72
N SER A 265 29.18 4.19 2.08
CA SER A 265 27.77 4.11 2.45
C SER A 265 27.68 3.53 3.86
N GLN A 266 27.71 4.39 4.87
CA GLN A 266 27.33 3.97 6.21
C GLN A 266 25.89 3.48 6.11
N LEU A 267 25.65 2.24 6.50
CA LEU A 267 24.30 1.68 6.58
C LEU A 267 23.51 2.58 7.54
N GLU A 268 22.39 3.14 7.07
CA GLU A 268 21.56 4.01 7.90
C GLU A 268 21.15 3.27 9.18
N PRO A 269 21.39 3.82 10.39
CA PRO A 269 21.07 3.15 11.65
C PRO A 269 19.60 2.67 11.74
N GLY A 270 18.69 3.41 11.10
CA GLY A 270 17.28 3.04 10.99
C GLY A 270 17.05 1.72 10.25
N PHE A 271 17.83 1.41 9.21
CA PHE A 271 17.71 0.15 8.50
C PHE A 271 18.07 -1.05 9.39
N LEU A 272 19.13 -0.91 10.19
CA LEU A 272 19.52 -1.95 11.15
C LEU A 272 18.44 -2.16 12.21
N HIS A 273 17.85 -1.08 12.70
CA HIS A 273 16.75 -1.14 13.67
C HIS A 273 15.53 -1.87 13.10
N ASP A 274 15.11 -1.54 11.88
CA ASP A 274 13.98 -2.23 11.25
C ASP A 274 14.25 -3.72 11.07
N ILE A 275 15.44 -4.11 10.60
CA ILE A 275 15.80 -5.52 10.42
C ILE A 275 15.87 -6.27 11.76
N ALA A 276 16.36 -5.61 12.82
CA ALA A 276 16.32 -6.17 14.16
C ALA A 276 14.88 -6.39 14.65
N GLY A 277 13.99 -5.41 14.41
CA GLY A 277 12.56 -5.52 14.70
C GLY A 277 11.89 -6.68 13.94
N VAL A 278 12.19 -6.83 12.65
CA VAL A 278 11.73 -7.98 11.85
C VAL A 278 12.20 -9.29 12.47
N ARG A 279 13.49 -9.43 12.81
CA ARG A 279 14.00 -10.67 13.39
C ARG A 279 13.39 -10.97 14.76
N GLY A 280 13.24 -9.95 15.60
CA GLY A 280 12.61 -10.07 16.92
C GLY A 280 11.12 -10.45 16.85
N ALA A 281 10.44 -10.22 15.74
CA ALA A 281 9.05 -10.61 15.55
C ALA A 281 8.85 -12.14 15.43
N PHE A 282 9.90 -12.92 15.18
CA PHE A 282 9.88 -14.37 14.96
C PHE A 282 10.76 -15.15 15.96
N MET A 283 11.22 -14.51 17.03
CA MET A 283 11.85 -15.16 18.19
C MET A 283 10.85 -15.33 19.32
#